data_AF-A0A3B8VXF9-F1
#
_entry.id   AF-A0A3B8VXF9-F1
#
_cell.length_a   1.000
_cell.length_b   1.000
_cell.length_c   1.000
_cell.angle_alpha   90.00
_cell.angle_beta   90.00
_cell.angle_gamma   90.00
#
_symmetry.space_group_name_H-M   'P 1'
#
loop_
_entity.id
_entity.type
_entity.pdbx_description
1 polymer ?
#
loop_
_entity_poly.entity_id
_entity_poly.type
_entity_poly.pdbx_seq_one_letter_code
_entity_poly.pdbx_strand_id
1 'polypeptide(L)' 'MRLEGKKAIITGAAQGLGRAIALDFAAEGAEMLLADIQGEKVAQVAALIGENGGRAEVVEVDVTDAA' A
#
# COMPACT_ATOMS: atom_id res chain seq x y z
N MET A 1 6.94 -0.91 17.46
CA MET A 1 6.48 -1.09 16.08
C MET A 1 7.02 -2.42 15.56
N ARG A 2 6.17 -3.33 15.10
CA ARG A 2 6.55 -4.71 14.71
C ARG A 2 7.21 -4.78 13.33
N LEU A 3 6.91 -3.83 12.45
CA LEU A 3 7.35 -3.82 11.04
C LEU A 3 8.34 -2.68 10.74
N GLU A 4 8.88 -2.04 11.77
CA GLU A 4 9.82 -0.95 11.63
C GLU A 4 11.04 -1.35 10.77
N GLY A 5 11.33 -0.53 9.75
CA GLY A 5 12.42 -0.76 8.80
C GLY A 5 12.19 -1.92 7.83
N LYS A 6 11.01 -2.53 7.81
CA LYS A 6 10.63 -3.55 6.81
C LYS A 6 10.01 -2.89 5.59
N LYS A 7 10.18 -3.56 4.44
CA LYS A 7 9.51 -3.23 3.20
C LYS A 7 8.44 -4.27 2.89
N ALA A 8 7.25 -3.83 2.49
CA ALA A 8 6.12 -4.68 2.14
C ALA A 8 5.56 -4.34 0.76
N ILE A 9 5.12 -5.34 0.02
CA ILE A 9 4.33 -5.16 -1.21
C ILE A 9 2.92 -5.66 -0.93
N ILE A 10 1.92 -4.85 -1.23
CA ILE A 10 0.51 -5.21 -1.02
C ILE A 10 -0.23 -5.12 -2.34
N THR A 11 -0.62 -6.28 -2.87
CA THR A 11 -1.52 -6.39 -4.03
C THR A 11 -2.99 -6.25 -3.59
N GLY A 12 -3.84 -5.67 -4.44
CA GLY A 12 -5.24 -5.41 -4.06
C GLY A 12 -5.35 -4.29 -3.02
N ALA A 13 -4.37 -3.37 -3.00
CA ALA A 13 -4.25 -2.34 -1.98
C ALA A 13 -5.30 -1.22 -2.05
N ALA A 14 -6.05 -1.10 -3.14
CA ALA A 14 -7.01 0.00 -3.32
C ALA A 14 -8.22 -0.07 -2.38
N GLN A 15 -8.58 -1.26 -1.88
CA GLN A 15 -9.84 -1.46 -1.14
C GLN A 15 -9.83 -2.68 -0.22
N GLY A 16 -10.91 -2.84 0.54
CA GLY A 16 -11.16 -4.01 1.38
C GLY A 16 -10.01 -4.31 2.35
N LEU A 17 -9.62 -5.59 2.44
CA LEU A 17 -8.54 -6.04 3.30
C LEU A 17 -7.18 -5.49 2.88
N GLY A 18 -6.89 -5.37 1.59
CA GLY A 18 -5.60 -4.83 1.13
C GLY A 18 -5.38 -3.41 1.62
N ARG A 19 -6.40 -2.55 1.54
CA ARG A 19 -6.37 -1.20 2.13
C ARG A 19 -6.20 -1.23 3.65
N ALA A 20 -6.93 -2.09 4.36
CA ALA A 20 -6.84 -2.17 5.82
C ALA A 20 -5.44 -2.60 6.27
N ILE A 21 -4.90 -3.65 5.64
CA ILE A 21 -3.55 -4.16 5.89
C ILE A 21 -2.50 -3.09 5.59
N ALA A 22 -2.67 -2.33 4.50
CA ALA A 22 -1.78 -1.24 4.15
C ALA A 22 -1.71 -0.16 5.25
N LEU A 23 -2.86 0.25 5.77
CA LEU A 23 -2.91 1.25 6.85
C LEU A 23 -2.31 0.71 8.15
N ASP A 24 -2.63 -0.54 8.51
CA ASP A 24 -2.09 -1.18 9.72
C ASP A 24 -0.56 -1.37 9.61
N PHE A 25 -0.06 -1.77 8.44
CA PHE A 25 1.38 -1.97 8.22
C PHE A 25 2.15 -0.65 8.29
N ALA A 26 1.58 0.42 7.72
CA ALA A 26 2.14 1.76 7.84
C ALA A 26 2.19 2.23 9.30
N ALA A 27 1.13 1.99 10.08
CA ALA A 27 1.10 2.30 11.51
C ALA A 27 2.15 1.51 12.32
N GLU A 28 2.50 0.31 11.85
CA GLU A 28 3.57 -0.52 12.42
C GLU A 28 4.98 -0.20 11.89
N GLY A 29 5.14 0.90 11.13
CA GLY A 29 6.43 1.43 10.70
C GLY A 29 7.00 0.81 9.40
N ALA A 30 6.17 0.10 8.64
CA ALA A 30 6.58 -0.45 7.34
C ALA A 30 6.67 0.64 6.26
N GLU A 31 7.63 0.49 5.35
CA GLU A 31 7.64 1.17 4.05
C GLU A 31 7.00 0.26 3.01
N MET A 32 6.23 0.82 2.09
CA MET A 32 5.33 -0.02 1.28
C MET A 32 5.30 0.33 -0.19
N LEU A 33 5.08 -0.69 -1.01
CA LEU A 33 4.65 -0.57 -2.40
C LEU A 33 3.20 -1.07 -2.50
N LEU A 34 2.29 -0.19 -2.87
CA LEU A 34 0.88 -0.51 -3.06
C LEU A 34 0.62 -0.82 -4.53
N ALA A 35 0.17 -2.03 -4.79
CA ALA A 35 -0.12 -2.54 -6.13
C ALA A 35 -1.62 -2.80 -6.30
N ASP A 36 -2.24 -2.20 -7.30
CA ASP A 36 -3.64 -2.44 -7.65
C ASP A 36 -3.93 -2.05 -9.10
N ILE A 37 -4.95 -2.67 -9.72
CA ILE A 37 -5.42 -2.26 -11.05
C ILE A 37 -6.19 -0.93 -10.99
N GLN A 38 -6.67 -0.53 -9.82
CA GLN A 38 -7.43 0.71 -9.62
C GLN A 38 -6.50 1.87 -9.20
N GLY A 39 -5.69 2.38 -10.14
CA GLY A 39 -4.65 3.39 -9.93
C GLY A 39 -5.06 4.59 -9.05
N GLU A 40 -6.15 5.27 -9.39
CA GLU A 40 -6.63 6.43 -8.61
C GLU A 40 -7.00 6.07 -7.17
N LYS A 41 -7.61 4.91 -6.94
CA LYS A 41 -8.01 4.48 -5.61
C LYS A 41 -6.80 4.10 -4.76
N VAL A 42 -5.82 3.40 -5.33
CA VAL A 42 -4.59 3.05 -4.59
C VAL A 42 -3.74 4.30 -4.29
N ALA A 43 -3.77 5.31 -5.16
CA ALA A 43 -3.15 6.62 -4.87
C ALA A 43 -3.77 7.32 -3.66
N GLN A 44 -5.10 7.24 -3.48
CA GLN A 44 -5.76 7.78 -2.28
C GLN A 44 -5.33 7.05 -1.00
N VAL A 45 -5.06 5.74 -1.07
CA VAL A 45 -4.55 4.98 0.08
C VAL A 45 -3.13 5.41 0.43
N ALA A 46 -2.25 5.59 -0.56
CA ALA A 46 -0.90 6.10 -0.32
C ALA A 46 -0.90 7.52 0.25
N ALA A 47 -1.78 8.40 -0.24
CA ALA A 47 -1.95 9.74 0.31
C ALA A 47 -2.35 9.69 1.79
N LEU A 48 -3.35 8.87 2.14
CA LEU A 48 -3.78 8.69 3.53
C LEU A 48 -2.65 8.14 4.42
N ILE A 49 -1.82 7.22 3.91
CA ILE A 49 -0.64 6.74 4.64
C ILE A 49 0.35 7.88 4.88
N GLY A 50 0.62 8.71 3.86
CA GLY A 50 1.50 9.86 3.96
C GLY A 50 1.00 10.93 4.95
N GLU A 51 -0.31 11.20 4.96
CA GLU A 51 -0.96 12.10 5.94
C GLU A 51 -0.76 11.61 7.39
N ASN A 52 -0.65 10.30 7.59
CA ASN A 52 -0.36 9.68 8.90
C ASN A 52 1.15 9.49 9.17
N GLY A 53 2.02 10.07 8.35
CA GLY A 53 3.48 10.03 8.53
C GLY A 53 4.17 8.74 8.06
N GLY A 54 3.43 7.85 7.40
CA GLY A 54 3.97 6.64 6.78
C GLY A 54 4.60 6.90 5.41
N ARG A 55 5.22 5.85 4.84
CA ARG A 55 5.83 5.89 3.49
C ARG A 55 5.22 4.81 2.61
N ALA A 56 4.58 5.22 1.52
CA ALA A 56 4.00 4.32 0.53
C ALA A 56 4.21 4.85 -0.89
N GLU A 57 4.68 3.97 -1.77
CA GLU A 57 4.72 4.17 -3.22
C GLU A 57 3.58 3.39 -3.88
N VAL A 58 3.21 3.78 -5.10
CA VAL A 58 2.07 3.23 -5.83
C VAL A 58 2.50 2.68 -7.17
N VAL A 59 1.98 1.51 -7.52
CA VAL A 59 2.09 0.90 -8.84
C VAL A 59 0.70 0.48 -9.30
N GLU A 60 0.26 1.03 -10.42
CA GLU A 60 -0.92 0.51 -11.12
C GLU A 60 -0.52 -0.76 -11.86
N VAL A 61 -1.15 -1.88 -11.53
CA VAL A 61 -0.80 -3.19 -12.11
C VAL A 61 -1.99 -4.13 -12.11
N ASP A 62 -2.19 -4.81 -13.24
CA ASP A 62 -2.98 -6.02 -13.32
C ASP A 62 -2.10 -7.22 -12.95
N VAL A 63 -2.37 -7.85 -11.80
CA VAL A 63 -1.58 -9.01 -11.33
C VAL A 63 -1.77 -10.27 -12.18
N THR A 64 -2.71 -10.27 -13.13
CA THR A 64 -2.88 -11.35 -14.10
C THR A 64 -1.99 -11.19 -15.34
N ASP A 65 -1.40 -10.00 -15.52
CA ASP A 65 -0.42 -9.73 -16.58
C ASP A 65 1.01 -10.02 -16.07
N ALA A 66 1.76 -10.80 -16.85
CA ALA A 66 3.14 -11.19 -16.52
C ALA A 66 4.19 -10.40 -17.32
N ALA A 67 3.76 -9.41 -18.11
CA ALA A 67 4.59 -8.58 -18.98
C ALA A 67 5.66 -7.76 -18.25
#